data_AF-A0A0C2GX48-F1
#
_entry.id   AF-A0A0C2GX48-F1
#
_cell.length_a   1.000
_cell.length_b   1.000
_cell.length_c   1.000
_cell.angle_alpha   90.00
_cell.angle_beta   90.00
_cell.angle_gamma   90.00
#
_symmetry.space_group_name_H-M   'P 1'
#
loop_
_entity.id
_entity.type
_entity.pdbx_description
1 polymer ?
#
loop_
_entity_poly.entity_id
_entity_poly.type
_entity_poly.pdbx_seq_one_letter_code
_entity_poly.pdbx_strand_id
1 'polypeptide(L)'
;MLRPTLVVFLLGICGRVDSAWNSEELALYDLVEEVNTNFYDLFGIAKDASIGEIKKAYRRLSLEWHPDRNSAPDASEKFRQIVSIYEVLKSSELREKYDNVLEFGLPDWRQPIYYYR
;
A
#
# COMPACT_ATOMS: atom_id res chain seq x y z
N MET A 1 43.21 15.28 44.95
CA MET A 1 43.29 13.97 44.29
C MET A 1 41.91 13.63 43.73
N LEU A 2 41.85 13.29 42.44
CA LEU A 2 40.66 13.36 41.58
C LEU A 2 39.64 12.24 41.86
N ARG A 3 38.34 12.56 41.77
CA ARG A 3 37.25 11.58 41.61
C ARG A 3 36.89 11.50 40.13
N PRO A 4 36.80 10.31 39.50
CA PRO A 4 36.44 10.21 38.09
C PRO A 4 34.92 10.33 37.95
N THR A 5 34.46 11.31 37.20
CA THR A 5 33.06 11.41 36.75
C THR A 5 32.82 10.39 35.65
N LEU A 6 32.00 9.39 35.95
CA LEU A 6 31.58 8.35 35.02
C LEU A 6 30.53 8.96 34.08
N VAL A 7 30.96 9.34 32.88
CA VAL A 7 30.08 9.82 31.80
C VAL A 7 29.34 8.59 31.25
N VAL A 8 28.07 8.45 31.60
CA VAL A 8 27.18 7.45 30.99
C VAL A 8 26.86 7.92 29.58
N PHE A 9 27.52 7.32 28.59
CA PHE A 9 27.11 7.39 27.20
C PHE A 9 25.78 6.64 27.08
N LEU A 10 24.67 7.38 27.13
CA LEU A 10 23.39 6.89 26.63
C LEU A 10 23.55 6.72 25.11
N LEU A 11 23.86 5.48 24.70
CA LEU A 11 23.60 4.99 23.36
C LEU A 11 22.11 5.17 23.11
N GLY A 12 21.74 6.34 22.57
CA GLY A 12 20.45 6.56 21.97
C GLY A 12 20.23 5.47 20.94
N ILE A 13 19.27 4.61 21.23
CA ILE A 13 18.82 3.54 20.35
C ILE A 13 18.49 4.21 19.02
N CYS A 14 19.39 4.05 18.05
CA CYS A 14 19.14 4.37 16.66
C CYS A 14 18.07 3.39 16.20
N GLY A 15 16.80 3.74 16.40
CA GLY A 15 15.67 3.05 15.81
C GLY A 15 15.65 3.30 14.31
N ARG A 16 16.66 2.79 13.60
CA ARG A 16 16.48 2.51 12.17
C ARG A 16 15.71 1.20 12.14
N VAL A 17 14.41 1.33 11.88
CA VAL A 17 13.63 0.20 11.37
C VAL A 17 14.28 -0.11 10.02
N ASP A 18 15.13 -1.13 9.98
CA ASP A 18 15.53 -1.77 8.73
C ASP A 18 14.24 -2.33 8.13
N SER A 19 13.59 -1.53 7.27
CA SER A 19 12.33 -1.89 6.65
C SER A 19 12.59 -2.95 5.59
N ALA A 20 12.71 -4.19 6.04
CA ALA A 20 12.35 -5.33 5.23
C ALA A 20 10.89 -5.13 4.82
N TRP A 21 10.62 -5.10 3.51
CA TRP A 21 9.28 -4.92 2.96
C TRP A 21 8.28 -5.82 3.68
N ASN A 22 7.22 -5.22 4.22
CA ASN A 22 6.16 -5.99 4.88
C ASN A 22 5.29 -6.68 3.82
N SER A 23 4.60 -7.77 4.18
CA SER A 23 3.71 -8.51 3.28
C SER A 23 2.65 -7.64 2.61
N GLU A 24 2.16 -6.61 3.32
CA GLU A 24 1.17 -5.68 2.80
C GLU A 24 1.74 -4.72 1.72
N GLU A 25 3.01 -4.32 1.84
CA GLU A 25 3.68 -3.49 0.84
C GLU A 25 3.93 -4.27 -0.45
N LEU A 26 4.32 -5.55 -0.33
CA LEU A 26 4.46 -6.43 -1.50
C LEU A 26 3.12 -6.62 -2.21
N ALA A 27 2.04 -6.88 -1.44
CA ALA A 27 0.70 -7.02 -2.01
C ALA A 27 0.22 -5.72 -2.69
N LEU A 28 0.60 -4.56 -2.18
CA LEU A 28 0.36 -3.27 -2.83
C LEU A 28 1.09 -3.20 -4.19
N TYR A 29 2.36 -3.55 -4.26
CA TYR A 29 3.13 -3.45 -5.50
C TYR A 29 2.66 -4.44 -6.56
N ASP A 30 2.36 -5.67 -6.17
CA ASP A 30 1.70 -6.66 -7.04
C ASP A 30 0.38 -6.09 -7.60
N LEU A 31 -0.45 -5.49 -6.75
CA LEU A 31 -1.74 -4.91 -7.14
C LEU A 31 -1.60 -3.74 -8.11
N VAL A 32 -0.60 -2.87 -7.90
CA VAL A 32 -0.33 -1.75 -8.81
C VAL A 32 0.11 -2.25 -10.19
N GLU A 33 0.97 -3.27 -10.24
CA GLU A 33 1.38 -3.90 -11.51
C GLU A 33 0.19 -4.56 -12.22
N GLU A 34 -0.68 -5.26 -11.49
CA GLU A 34 -1.86 -5.94 -12.04
C GLU A 34 -2.90 -4.96 -12.62
N VAL A 35 -3.30 -3.94 -11.84
CA VAL A 35 -4.38 -3.02 -12.22
C VAL A 35 -3.90 -1.97 -13.24
N ASN A 36 -2.62 -1.58 -13.17
CA ASN A 36 -1.96 -0.63 -14.06
C ASN A 36 -2.77 0.65 -14.36
N THR A 37 -3.59 1.07 -13.39
CA THR A 37 -4.49 2.22 -13.49
C THR A 37 -4.53 2.91 -12.13
N ASN A 38 -4.73 4.23 -12.13
CA ASN A 38 -4.86 4.99 -10.89
C ASN A 38 -6.09 4.54 -10.08
N PHE A 39 -5.89 4.23 -8.81
CA PHE A 39 -6.90 3.74 -7.88
C PHE A 39 -7.96 4.79 -7.57
N TYR A 40 -7.57 6.06 -7.46
CA TYR A 40 -8.49 7.17 -7.25
C TYR A 40 -9.40 7.36 -8.47
N ASP A 41 -8.85 7.25 -9.68
CA ASP A 41 -9.61 7.33 -10.93
C ASP A 41 -10.58 6.16 -11.07
N LEU A 42 -10.15 4.93 -10.72
CA LEU A 42 -11.03 3.75 -10.70
C LEU A 42 -12.20 3.93 -9.73
N PHE A 43 -11.94 4.52 -8.56
CA PHE A 43 -12.98 4.82 -7.57
C PHE A 43 -13.83 6.05 -7.94
N GLY A 44 -13.37 6.86 -8.90
CA GLY A 44 -13.99 8.13 -9.30
C GLY A 44 -13.98 9.14 -8.16
N ILE A 45 -12.89 9.21 -7.41
CA ILE A 45 -12.69 10.10 -6.26
C ILE A 45 -11.41 10.91 -6.43
N ALA A 46 -11.30 12.02 -5.71
CA ALA A 46 -10.09 12.82 -5.70
C ALA A 46 -8.97 12.18 -4.84
N LYS A 47 -7.71 12.52 -5.12
CA LYS A 47 -6.55 12.04 -4.35
C LYS A 47 -6.61 12.46 -2.87
N ASP A 48 -7.25 13.58 -2.55
CA ASP A 48 -7.46 14.08 -1.19
C ASP A 48 -8.75 13.57 -0.54
N ALA A 49 -9.46 12.64 -1.18
CA ALA A 49 -10.73 12.11 -0.69
C ALA A 49 -10.60 11.55 0.73
N SER A 50 -11.62 11.86 1.53
CA SER A 50 -11.76 11.37 2.89
C SER A 50 -12.04 9.86 2.93
N ILE A 51 -11.79 9.23 4.08
CA ILE A 51 -12.13 7.81 4.31
C ILE A 51 -13.64 7.57 4.10
N GLY A 52 -14.48 8.56 4.40
CA GLY A 52 -15.92 8.49 4.17
C GLY A 52 -16.27 8.38 2.69
N GLU A 53 -15.61 9.15 1.84
CA GLU A 53 -15.79 9.14 0.38
C GLU A 53 -15.26 7.85 -0.24
N ILE A 54 -14.09 7.38 0.20
CA ILE A 54 -13.51 6.10 -0.22
C ILE A 54 -14.48 4.96 0.09
N LYS A 55 -15.05 4.92 1.31
CA LYS A 55 -16.02 3.90 1.72
C LYS A 55 -17.33 4.00 0.93
N LYS A 56 -17.77 5.20 0.57
CA LYS A 56 -18.96 5.42 -0.26
C LYS A 56 -18.72 4.91 -1.69
N ALA A 57 -17.56 5.22 -2.28
CA ALA A 57 -17.18 4.75 -3.60
C ALA A 57 -17.05 3.22 -3.66
N TYR A 58 -16.37 2.63 -2.66
CA TYR A 58 -16.28 1.17 -2.51
C TYR A 58 -17.67 0.52 -2.51
N ARG A 59 -18.58 0.97 -1.64
CA ARG A 59 -19.94 0.42 -1.57
C ARG A 59 -20.68 0.47 -2.92
N ARG A 60 -20.54 1.56 -3.66
CA ARG A 60 -21.15 1.71 -5.00
C ARG A 60 -20.57 0.66 -5.97
N LEU A 61 -19.24 0.60 -6.07
CA LEU A 61 -18.54 -0.31 -6.98
C LEU A 61 -18.76 -1.79 -6.60
N SER A 62 -18.76 -2.14 -5.31
CA SER A 62 -19.03 -3.50 -4.86
C SER A 62 -20.42 -3.99 -5.27
N LEU A 63 -21.42 -3.12 -5.28
CA LEU A 63 -22.78 -3.48 -5.72
C LEU A 63 -22.89 -3.62 -7.24
N GLU A 64 -22.08 -2.86 -7.98
CA GLU A 64 -22.02 -2.86 -9.45
C GLU A 64 -21.29 -4.10 -9.99
N TRP A 65 -20.20 -4.49 -9.33
CA TRP A 65 -19.34 -5.60 -9.74
C TRP A 65 -19.53 -6.89 -8.94
N HIS A 66 -20.55 -6.97 -8.08
CA HIS A 66 -20.80 -8.19 -7.28
C HIS A 66 -21.01 -9.40 -8.18
N PRO A 67 -20.29 -10.52 -7.98
CA PRO A 67 -20.36 -11.70 -8.86
C PRO A 67 -21.76 -12.32 -8.95
N ASP A 68 -22.54 -12.27 -7.86
CA ASP A 68 -23.93 -12.78 -7.87
C ASP A 68 -24.90 -11.96 -8.74
N ARG A 69 -24.59 -10.68 -8.97
CA ARG A 69 -25.49 -9.74 -9.67
C ARG A 69 -24.99 -9.35 -11.05
N ASN A 70 -23.68 -9.47 -11.28
CA ASN A 70 -23.02 -9.11 -12.51
C ASN A 70 -22.47 -10.38 -13.18
N SER A 71 -23.07 -10.76 -14.31
CA SER A 71 -22.71 -11.97 -15.06
C SER A 71 -21.55 -11.76 -16.05
N ALA A 72 -20.88 -10.61 -16.02
CA ALA A 72 -19.73 -10.38 -16.88
C ALA A 72 -18.58 -11.34 -16.49
N PRO A 73 -17.83 -11.88 -17.47
CA PRO A 73 -16.78 -12.87 -17.21
C PRO A 73 -15.65 -12.31 -16.33
N ASP A 74 -15.45 -10.99 -16.33
CA ASP A 74 -14.46 -10.25 -15.56
C ASP A 74 -14.99 -9.76 -14.19
N ALA A 75 -16.26 -9.99 -13.86
CA ALA A 75 -16.87 -9.42 -12.66
C ALA A 75 -16.17 -9.86 -11.36
N SER A 76 -15.82 -11.15 -11.26
CA SER A 76 -15.11 -11.70 -10.11
C SER A 76 -13.71 -11.08 -9.95
N GLU A 77 -13.00 -10.89 -11.05
CA GLU A 77 -11.66 -10.29 -11.05
C GLU A 77 -11.71 -8.81 -10.65
N LYS A 78 -12.59 -8.03 -11.28
CA LYS A 78 -12.80 -6.62 -10.91
C LYS A 78 -13.26 -6.46 -9.47
N PHE A 79 -14.13 -7.34 -8.99
CA PHE A 79 -14.55 -7.30 -7.59
C PHE A 79 -13.38 -7.53 -6.64
N ARG A 80 -12.49 -8.49 -6.92
CA ARG A 80 -11.26 -8.69 -6.14
C ARG A 80 -10.38 -7.44 -6.15
N GLN A 81 -10.16 -6.85 -7.31
CA GLN A 81 -9.37 -5.61 -7.44
C GLN A 81 -9.98 -4.46 -6.63
N ILE A 82 -11.30 -4.26 -6.71
CA ILE A 82 -12.03 -3.24 -5.94
C ILE A 82 -11.84 -3.44 -4.43
N VAL A 83 -11.89 -4.69 -3.95
CA VAL A 83 -11.66 -5.01 -2.53
C VAL A 83 -10.22 -4.70 -2.14
N SER A 84 -9.24 -5.15 -2.92
CA SER A 84 -7.82 -4.92 -2.64
C SER A 84 -7.46 -3.43 -2.65
N ILE A 85 -7.95 -2.68 -3.63
CA ILE A 85 -7.74 -1.23 -3.72
C ILE A 85 -8.36 -0.52 -2.50
N TYR A 86 -9.54 -0.94 -2.07
CA TYR A 86 -10.17 -0.35 -0.88
C TYR A 86 -9.32 -0.54 0.38
N GLU A 87 -8.72 -1.71 0.59
CA GLU A 87 -7.85 -1.93 1.76
C GLU A 87 -6.59 -1.06 1.70
N VAL A 88 -6.02 -0.86 0.51
CA VAL A 88 -4.91 0.09 0.30
C VAL A 88 -5.33 1.51 0.65
N LEU A 89 -6.42 2.03 0.05
CA LEU A 89 -6.82 3.44 0.21
C LEU A 89 -7.36 3.77 1.60
N LYS A 90 -7.88 2.77 2.33
CA LYS A 90 -8.39 2.91 3.69
C LYS A 90 -7.26 3.02 4.72
N SER A 91 -6.14 2.32 4.50
CA SER A 91 -4.97 2.38 5.38
C SER A 91 -4.14 3.63 5.06
N SER A 92 -3.89 4.48 6.06
CA SER A 92 -3.07 5.69 5.85
C SER A 92 -1.65 5.34 5.40
N GLU A 93 -1.08 4.26 5.94
CA GLU A 93 0.27 3.80 5.62
C GLU A 93 0.36 3.27 4.19
N LEU A 94 -0.54 2.37 3.78
CA LEU A 94 -0.54 1.83 2.41
C LEU A 94 -0.91 2.89 1.38
N ARG A 95 -1.81 3.82 1.72
CA ARG A 95 -2.15 4.96 0.86
C ARG A 95 -0.94 5.86 0.64
N GLU A 96 -0.15 6.14 1.67
CA GLU A 96 1.09 6.91 1.52
C GLU A 96 2.10 6.18 0.61
N LYS A 97 2.25 4.87 0.79
CA LYS A 97 3.11 4.05 -0.09
C LYS A 97 2.62 4.06 -1.53
N TYR A 98 1.31 3.97 -1.75
CA TYR A 98 0.70 4.08 -3.07
C TYR A 98 0.93 5.46 -3.69
N ASP A 99 0.77 6.53 -2.90
CA ASP A 99 1.03 7.89 -3.36
C ASP A 99 2.50 8.10 -3.74
N ASN A 100 3.44 7.50 -3.02
CA ASN A 100 4.86 7.47 -3.40
C ASN A 100 5.07 6.74 -4.73
N VAL A 101 4.35 5.64 -4.98
CA VAL A 101 4.42 4.93 -6.26
C VAL A 101 3.89 5.79 -7.41
N LEU A 102 2.85 6.61 -7.19
CA LEU A 102 2.35 7.53 -8.19
C LEU A 102 3.34 8.65 -8.54
N GLU A 103 4.14 9.10 -7.59
CA GLU A 103 5.09 10.21 -7.77
C GLU A 103 6.45 9.73 -8.30
N PHE A 104 6.99 8.64 -7.74
CA PHE A 104 8.34 8.16 -8.02
C PHE A 104 8.38 6.90 -8.90
N GLY A 105 7.22 6.30 -9.18
CA GLY A 105 7.12 5.01 -9.85
C GLY A 105 7.24 3.82 -8.90
N LEU A 106 7.08 2.61 -9.44
CA LEU A 106 7.25 1.38 -8.66
C LEU A 106 8.71 1.23 -8.20
N PRO A 107 8.96 0.92 -6.93
CA PRO A 107 10.31 0.61 -6.46
C PRO A 107 10.80 -0.69 -7.08
N ASP A 108 12.10 -0.94 -7.00
CA ASP A 108 12.68 -2.21 -7.45
C ASP A 108 12.46 -3.31 -6.38
N TRP A 109 11.22 -3.84 -6.34
CA TRP A 109 10.77 -4.80 -5.33
C TRP A 109 10.99 -6.26 -5.75
N ARG A 110 11.30 -6.54 -7.03
CA ARG A 110 11.53 -7.88 -7.60
C ARG A 110 13.01 -8.25 -7.76
N GLN A 111 13.88 -7.71 -6.91
CA GLN A 111 15.31 -8.00 -6.99
C GLN A 111 15.57 -9.52 -6.91
N PRO A 112 16.15 -10.14 -7.96
CA PRO A 112 16.56 -11.53 -7.86
C PRO A 112 17.69 -11.61 -6.83
N ILE A 113 17.59 -12.56 -5.91
CA ILE A 113 18.67 -12.80 -4.94
C ILE A 113 19.90 -13.26 -5.72
N TYR A 114 20.83 -12.34 -5.97
CA TYR A 114 22.13 -12.66 -6.54
C TYR A 114 22.95 -13.39 -5.48
N TYR A 115 22.84 -14.72 -5.44
CA TYR A 115 23.85 -15.54 -4.77
C TYR A 115 25.10 -15.53 -5.65
N TYR A 116 26.13 -14.81 -5.23
CA TYR A 116 27.47 -15.00 -5.76
C TYR A 116 27.89 -16.46 -5.47
N ARG A 117 28.19 -17.21 -6.54
CA ARG A 117 28.81 -18.54 -6.49
C ARG A 117 30.32 -18.39 -6.40
#